data_AF-A0A9E3SE80-F1
#
_entry.id   AF-A0A9E3SE80-F1
#
_cell.length_a   1.000
_cell.length_b   1.000
_cell.length_c   1.000
_cell.angle_alpha   90.00
_cell.angle_beta   90.00
_cell.angle_gamma   90.00
#
_symmetry.space_group_name_H-M   'P 1'
#
loop_
_entity.id
_entity.type
_entity.pdbx_description
1 polymer ?
#
loop_
_entity_poly.entity_id
_entity_poly.type
_entity_poly.pdbx_seq_one_letter_code
_entity_poly.pdbx_strand_id
1 'polypeptide(L)'
;MDINHTIAARITDLVHEYSQAAVARAGGVNESSVYHYQRGRRVPADFCVKLSESLGVNLNWLLTGMGAPQAGETTLQADAVGESMERMVRVLGALESEAEGTLKGAPSARRFEKLNEMLKTWDQANERLNSSLLPVADRLGRSMNDAMDRMNLTRAGDIKPGLEYLKRFDLPSDTINQIDLTLARFAFLDLDYEHDFELRQKILWRYLIGGGSDPREVLKYAFAVVHSGYGMGRHAEAVMMADGVLAATRIVPERDKHRLRLRIVRSSCLVELGRVSEAIAELSDAVPRLPDDMRNRFWGLHIRTLVLAGSMEIAPAFSVIEGYAYPQDDTALFSLAFLESDKSLLQRALKFAERTGAVHPDTTQPTNWLHGQCWMQAMDGDARGAVKRWLAAVEGARVKRTRKAALAFIEIELLRVGGNEKLARARLRQFWNAHEHGLPGDIFQRAVMYRETLRLEPANVTLHARARVWLRRMVRQGYVYFRNWLAEPAE
;
A
#
# COMPACT_ATOMS: atom_id res chain seq x y z
N MET A 1 15.12 -15.30 12.61
CA MET A 1 16.50 -15.68 12.21
C MET A 1 17.39 -15.37 13.39
N ASP A 2 18.15 -16.35 13.89
CA ASP A 2 19.04 -16.13 15.05
C ASP A 2 20.19 -15.19 14.65
N ILE A 3 20.31 -14.06 15.36
CA ILE A 3 21.29 -13.01 15.07
C ILE A 3 22.72 -13.56 15.10
N ASN A 4 22.97 -14.58 15.93
CA ASN A 4 24.27 -15.22 16.07
C ASN A 4 24.63 -16.04 14.83
N HIS A 5 23.66 -16.65 14.14
CA HIS A 5 23.92 -17.37 12.89
C HIS A 5 24.33 -16.44 11.74
N THR A 6 23.73 -15.25 11.67
CA THR A 6 24.10 -14.24 10.67
C THR A 6 25.47 -13.61 10.92
N ILE A 7 25.85 -13.39 12.19
CA ILE A 7 27.19 -12.91 12.56
C ILE A 7 28.23 -14.01 12.31
N ALA A 8 27.91 -15.27 12.65
CA ALA A 8 28.79 -16.42 12.43
C ALA A 8 29.18 -16.61 10.95
N ALA A 9 28.24 -16.40 10.03
CA ALA A 9 28.52 -16.43 8.59
C ALA A 9 29.56 -15.38 8.20
N ARG A 10 29.42 -14.15 8.69
CA ARG A 10 30.38 -13.05 8.38
C ARG A 10 31.73 -13.23 9.05
N ILE A 11 31.77 -13.80 10.25
CA ILE A 11 33.03 -14.23 10.87
C ILE A 11 33.69 -15.33 10.03
N THR A 12 32.91 -16.23 9.43
CA THR A 12 33.44 -17.25 8.51
C THR A 12 34.04 -16.61 7.27
N ASP A 13 33.38 -15.60 6.69
CA ASP A 13 33.92 -14.82 5.57
C ASP A 13 35.24 -14.13 5.94
N LEU A 14 35.32 -13.50 7.13
CA LEU A 14 36.56 -12.90 7.63
C LEU A 14 37.69 -13.92 7.84
N VAL A 15 37.36 -15.13 8.30
CA VAL A 15 38.35 -16.21 8.47
C VAL A 15 38.87 -16.70 7.13
N HIS A 16 38.03 -16.72 6.08
CA HIS A 16 38.47 -17.01 4.73
C HIS A 16 39.44 -15.96 4.18
N GLU A 17 39.26 -14.69 4.53
CA GLU A 17 40.10 -13.58 4.07
C GLU A 17 41.42 -13.45 4.85
N TYR A 18 41.38 -13.53 6.19
CA TYR A 18 42.54 -13.21 7.05
C TYR A 18 43.19 -14.41 7.74
N SER A 19 42.62 -15.62 7.64
CA SER A 19 42.92 -16.80 8.46
C SER A 19 42.41 -16.73 9.91
N GLN A 20 42.08 -17.88 10.49
CA GLN A 20 41.51 -17.98 11.84
C GLN A 20 42.47 -17.45 12.92
N ALA A 21 43.77 -17.70 12.78
CA ALA A 21 44.80 -17.21 13.69
C ALA A 21 44.92 -15.67 13.67
N ALA A 22 44.75 -15.03 12.51
CA ALA A 22 44.77 -13.57 12.44
C ALA A 22 43.51 -12.95 13.05
N VAL A 23 42.33 -13.50 12.76
CA VAL A 23 41.06 -13.07 13.36
C VAL A 23 41.09 -13.25 14.88
N ALA A 24 41.65 -14.36 15.39
CA ALA A 24 41.82 -14.59 16.81
C ALA A 24 42.73 -13.55 17.48
N ARG A 25 43.90 -13.28 16.88
CA ARG A 25 44.85 -12.26 17.36
C ARG A 25 44.22 -10.86 17.34
N ALA A 26 43.58 -10.49 16.24
CA ALA A 26 42.91 -9.20 16.09
C ALA A 26 41.76 -9.02 17.09
N GLY A 27 40.96 -10.07 17.32
CA GLY A 27 39.88 -10.05 18.30
C GLY A 27 40.33 -10.21 19.76
N GLY A 28 41.62 -10.41 20.02
CA GLY A 28 42.17 -10.63 21.35
C GLY A 28 41.63 -11.89 22.05
N VAL A 29 41.38 -12.96 21.29
CA VAL A 29 40.89 -14.26 21.77
C VAL A 29 41.75 -15.40 21.24
N ASN A 30 41.55 -16.62 21.74
CA ASN A 30 42.19 -17.81 21.16
C ASN A 30 41.45 -18.30 19.91
N GLU A 31 42.12 -19.13 19.09
CA GLU A 31 41.53 -19.68 17.86
C GLU A 31 40.30 -20.56 18.11
N SER A 32 40.25 -21.25 19.24
CA SER A 32 39.11 -22.10 19.61
C SER A 32 37.84 -21.28 19.85
N SER A 33 37.96 -20.07 20.42
CA SER A 33 36.83 -19.14 20.58
C SER A 33 36.27 -18.69 19.22
N VAL A 34 37.14 -18.36 18.27
CA VAL A 34 36.72 -17.99 16.89
C VAL A 34 35.97 -19.15 16.23
N TYR A 35 36.47 -20.38 16.38
CA TYR A 35 35.80 -21.58 15.88
C TYR A 35 34.39 -21.77 16.48
N HIS A 36 34.23 -21.49 17.77
CA HIS A 36 32.92 -21.52 18.41
C HIS A 36 31.98 -20.43 17.88
N TYR A 37 32.49 -19.23 17.59
CA TYR A 37 31.71 -18.13 17.00
C TYR A 37 31.24 -18.46 15.59
N GLN A 38 32.08 -19.08 14.75
CA GLN A 38 31.69 -19.56 13.41
C GLN A 38 30.54 -20.58 13.43
N ARG A 39 30.33 -21.27 14.55
CA ARG A 39 29.23 -22.23 14.74
C ARG A 39 27.99 -21.61 15.38
N GLY A 40 27.93 -20.28 15.47
CA GLY A 40 26.75 -19.57 15.98
C GLY A 40 26.67 -19.50 17.49
N ARG A 41 27.76 -19.76 18.24
CA ARG A 41 27.80 -19.37 19.65
C ARG A 41 27.78 -17.85 19.78
N ARG A 42 27.27 -17.36 20.92
CA ARG A 42 27.22 -15.94 21.26
C ARG A 42 28.60 -15.31 21.08
N VAL A 43 28.65 -14.27 20.25
CA VAL A 43 29.88 -13.52 19.97
C VAL A 43 29.96 -12.34 20.96
N PRO A 44 31.04 -12.21 21.75
CA PRO A 44 31.21 -11.07 22.64
C PRO A 44 31.33 -9.77 21.86
N ALA A 45 30.73 -8.69 22.37
CA ALA A 45 30.81 -7.37 21.73
C ALA A 45 32.25 -6.86 21.62
N ASP A 46 33.06 -7.05 22.67
CA ASP A 46 34.47 -6.65 22.69
C ASP A 46 35.29 -7.31 21.59
N PHE A 47 34.93 -8.53 21.20
CA PHE A 47 35.59 -9.21 20.08
C PHE A 47 35.29 -8.48 18.76
N CYS A 48 34.04 -8.12 18.50
CA CYS A 48 33.65 -7.38 17.29
C CYS A 48 34.30 -5.99 17.21
N VAL A 49 34.37 -5.27 18.33
CA VAL A 49 35.03 -3.95 18.41
C VAL A 49 36.51 -4.08 18.08
N LYS A 50 37.21 -5.04 18.69
CA LYS A 50 38.64 -5.26 18.42
C LYS A 50 38.95 -5.65 16.97
N LEU A 51 38.03 -6.36 16.31
CA LEU A 51 38.15 -6.64 14.87
C LEU A 51 38.03 -5.37 14.02
N SER A 52 37.13 -4.45 14.39
CA SER A 52 37.01 -3.14 13.75
C SER A 52 38.31 -2.34 13.91
N GLU A 53 38.83 -2.26 15.13
CA GLU A 53 40.07 -1.51 15.44
C GLU A 53 41.31 -2.12 14.77
N SER A 54 41.44 -3.44 14.75
CA SER A 54 42.68 -4.12 14.34
C SER A 54 42.72 -4.47 12.85
N LEU A 55 41.57 -4.77 12.24
CA LEU A 55 41.48 -5.20 10.85
C LEU A 55 40.70 -4.20 9.97
N GLY A 56 40.24 -3.08 10.52
CA GLY A 56 39.45 -2.09 9.77
C GLY A 56 38.08 -2.64 9.36
N VAL A 57 37.59 -3.68 10.04
CA VAL A 57 36.31 -4.31 9.74
C VAL A 57 35.18 -3.34 10.05
N ASN A 58 34.31 -3.09 9.08
CA ASN A 58 33.15 -2.25 9.29
C ASN A 58 32.19 -2.92 10.30
N LEU A 59 32.09 -2.34 11.50
CA LEU A 59 31.28 -2.88 12.59
C LEU A 59 29.79 -2.98 12.20
N ASN A 60 29.30 -2.06 11.37
CA ASN A 60 27.94 -2.12 10.84
C ASN A 60 27.77 -3.34 9.93
N TRP A 61 28.72 -3.62 9.02
CA TRP A 61 28.66 -4.84 8.22
C TRP A 61 28.76 -6.10 9.08
N LEU A 62 29.67 -6.13 10.06
CA LEU A 62 29.87 -7.31 10.92
C LEU A 62 28.62 -7.62 11.75
N LEU A 63 27.93 -6.61 12.30
CA LEU A 63 26.75 -6.79 13.14
C LEU A 63 25.45 -6.88 12.33
N THR A 64 25.29 -6.09 11.27
CA THR A 64 24.02 -5.94 10.54
C THR A 64 24.03 -6.54 9.12
N GLY A 65 25.19 -6.61 8.47
CA GLY A 65 25.37 -7.14 7.11
C GLY A 65 25.28 -6.06 6.05
N MET A 66 25.13 -4.79 6.46
CA MET A 66 25.02 -3.64 5.56
C MET A 66 26.35 -2.90 5.44
N GLY A 67 26.66 -2.47 4.22
CA GLY A 67 27.91 -1.79 3.89
C GLY A 67 28.99 -2.77 3.40
N ALA A 68 30.13 -2.22 2.99
CA ALA A 68 31.29 -3.02 2.62
C ALA A 68 31.95 -3.63 3.87
N PRO A 69 32.60 -4.81 3.77
CA PRO A 69 33.29 -5.45 4.87
C PRO A 69 34.37 -4.59 5.53
N GLN A 70 34.98 -3.70 4.74
CA GLN A 70 35.97 -2.73 5.21
C GLN A 70 35.39 -1.32 5.29
N ALA A 71 35.83 -0.55 6.27
CA ALA A 71 35.48 0.86 6.40
C ALA A 71 36.20 1.68 5.30
N GLY A 72 35.50 2.02 4.21
CA GLY A 72 35.99 2.95 3.19
C GLY A 72 35.71 4.41 3.55
N GLU A 73 36.50 5.35 3.01
CA GLU A 73 36.57 6.81 3.32
C GLU A 73 35.25 7.62 3.27
N THR A 74 34.09 7.04 2.97
CA THR A 74 32.78 7.72 3.01
C THR A 74 32.12 7.67 4.40
N THR A 75 32.91 7.56 5.47
CA THR A 75 32.53 7.09 6.82
C THR A 75 32.34 8.16 7.90
N LEU A 76 32.51 9.45 7.63
CA LEU A 76 32.44 10.48 8.70
C LEU A 76 31.07 10.58 9.42
N GLN A 77 29.96 10.10 8.83
CA GLN A 77 28.66 9.94 9.52
C GLN A 77 28.42 8.53 10.08
N ALA A 78 29.11 7.53 9.54
CA ALA A 78 29.03 6.14 10.03
C ALA A 78 29.84 5.95 11.32
N ASP A 79 30.93 6.70 11.50
CA ASP A 79 31.77 6.64 12.70
C ASP A 79 31.03 7.15 13.94
N ALA A 80 30.29 8.26 13.84
CA ALA A 80 29.50 8.79 14.97
C ALA A 80 28.34 7.86 15.39
N VAL A 81 27.72 7.18 14.41
CA VAL A 81 26.68 6.16 14.67
C VAL A 81 27.32 4.90 15.26
N GLY A 82 28.48 4.48 14.73
CA GLY A 82 29.28 3.36 15.24
C GLY A 82 29.70 3.56 16.69
N GLU A 83 30.28 4.71 17.02
CA GLU A 83 30.66 5.08 18.40
C GLU A 83 29.45 5.07 19.36
N SER A 84 28.30 5.56 18.90
CA SER A 84 27.06 5.56 19.69
C SER A 84 26.53 4.14 19.94
N MET A 85 26.56 3.28 18.92
CA MET A 85 26.17 1.86 19.02
C MET A 85 27.13 1.08 19.93
N GLU A 86 28.44 1.29 19.80
CA GLU A 86 29.42 0.66 20.68
C GLU A 86 29.21 1.04 22.14
N ARG A 87 28.95 2.33 22.41
CA ARG A 87 28.69 2.81 23.76
C ARG A 87 27.42 2.20 24.34
N MET A 88 26.35 2.09 23.54
CA MET A 88 25.12 1.39 23.93
C MET A 88 25.42 -0.07 24.29
N VAL A 89 26.09 -0.83 23.42
CA VAL A 89 26.37 -2.25 23.66
C VAL A 89 27.20 -2.46 24.93
N ARG A 90 28.20 -1.60 25.19
CA ARG A 90 28.97 -1.63 26.45
C ARG A 90 28.09 -1.38 27.67
N VAL A 91 27.20 -0.39 27.61
CA VAL A 91 26.27 -0.07 28.70
C VAL A 91 25.27 -1.20 28.95
N LEU A 92 24.72 -1.81 27.90
CA LEU A 92 23.82 -2.97 27.97
C LEU A 92 24.47 -4.18 28.63
N GLY A 93 25.70 -4.53 28.22
CA GLY A 93 26.44 -5.64 28.81
C GLY A 93 26.75 -5.42 30.30
N ALA A 94 27.07 -4.18 30.67
CA ALA A 94 27.26 -3.83 32.06
C ALA A 94 25.93 -3.89 32.86
N LEU A 95 24.82 -3.44 32.27
CA LEU A 95 23.48 -3.46 32.88
C LEU A 95 23.01 -4.89 33.15
N GLU A 96 23.18 -5.81 32.18
CA GLU A 96 22.89 -7.24 32.36
C GLU A 96 23.68 -7.81 33.53
N SER A 97 25.00 -7.58 33.57
CA SER A 97 25.88 -8.11 34.62
C SER A 97 25.52 -7.58 36.01
N GLU A 98 25.18 -6.30 36.14
CA GLU A 98 24.82 -5.68 37.42
C GLU A 98 23.42 -6.11 37.89
N ALA A 99 22.45 -6.22 36.96
CA ALA A 99 21.10 -6.71 37.25
C ALA A 99 21.13 -8.17 37.71
N GLU A 100 21.93 -9.01 37.05
CA GLU A 100 22.10 -10.41 37.43
C GLU A 100 22.78 -10.56 38.82
N GLY A 101 23.77 -9.71 39.12
CA GLY A 101 24.39 -9.63 40.44
C GLY A 101 23.43 -9.15 41.54
N THR A 102 22.46 -8.30 41.19
CA THR A 102 21.43 -7.79 42.10
C THR A 102 20.35 -8.85 42.37
N LEU A 103 19.96 -9.65 41.37
CA LEU A 103 19.01 -10.75 41.50
C LEU A 103 19.56 -11.94 42.31
N LYS A 104 20.88 -12.18 42.28
CA LYS A 104 21.54 -13.29 42.99
C LYS A 104 21.97 -12.97 44.43
N GLY A 105 21.79 -11.74 44.90
CA GLY A 105 22.21 -11.30 46.25
C GLY A 105 21.16 -10.47 46.98
N ALA A 106 21.41 -10.11 48.24
CA ALA A 106 20.54 -9.20 48.98
C ALA A 106 20.54 -7.81 48.30
N PRO A 107 19.37 -7.23 47.98
CA PRO A 107 19.31 -5.92 47.33
C PRO A 107 19.91 -4.85 48.25
N SER A 108 20.93 -4.12 47.78
CA SER A 108 21.49 -2.98 48.49
C SER A 108 21.10 -1.69 47.78
N ALA A 109 20.79 -0.64 48.54
CA ALA A 109 20.44 0.68 47.99
C ALA A 109 21.48 1.19 46.99
N ARG A 110 22.76 0.92 47.26
CA ARG A 110 23.90 1.26 46.40
C ARG A 110 23.87 0.56 45.02
N ARG A 111 23.37 -0.67 44.93
CA ARG A 111 23.20 -1.37 43.63
C ARG A 111 22.04 -0.79 42.82
N PHE A 112 20.96 -0.38 43.47
CA PHE A 112 19.86 0.33 42.79
C PHE A 112 20.29 1.70 42.27
N GLU A 113 21.08 2.45 43.04
CA GLU A 113 21.67 3.71 42.56
C GLU A 113 22.54 3.50 41.33
N LYS A 114 23.40 2.47 41.34
CA LYS A 114 24.25 2.13 40.19
C LYS A 114 23.43 1.71 38.96
N LEU A 115 22.39 0.87 39.13
CA LEU A 115 21.48 0.52 38.04
C LEU A 115 20.77 1.75 37.46
N ASN A 116 20.33 2.67 38.31
CA ASN A 116 19.69 3.92 37.88
C ASN A 116 20.65 4.83 37.11
N GLU A 117 21.91 4.93 37.52
CA GLU A 117 22.95 5.67 36.80
C GLU A 117 23.25 5.06 35.42
N MET A 118 23.27 3.73 35.33
CA MET A 118 23.48 3.01 34.07
C MET A 118 22.29 3.16 33.12
N LEU A 119 21.05 3.15 33.64
CA LEU A 119 19.84 3.46 32.86
C LEU A 119 19.89 4.89 32.32
N LYS A 120 20.26 5.88 33.13
CA LYS A 120 20.46 7.26 32.64
C LYS A 120 21.51 7.36 31.54
N THR A 121 22.61 6.61 31.67
CA THR A 121 23.67 6.57 30.67
C THR A 121 23.19 5.92 29.37
N TRP A 122 22.38 4.87 29.48
CA TRP A 122 21.71 4.23 28.35
C TRP A 122 20.78 5.20 27.63
N ASP A 123 19.92 5.90 28.37
CA ASP A 123 18.97 6.87 27.80
C ASP A 123 19.72 7.98 27.05
N GLN A 124 20.78 8.53 27.63
CA GLN A 124 21.63 9.54 26.97
C GLN A 124 22.32 9.02 25.71
N ALA A 125 22.77 7.76 25.70
CA ALA A 125 23.38 7.15 24.53
C ALA A 125 22.33 6.92 23.42
N ASN A 126 21.13 6.49 23.80
CA ASN A 126 20.01 6.30 22.89
C ASN A 126 19.55 7.63 22.28
N GLU A 127 19.43 8.70 23.07
CA GLU A 127 19.11 10.05 22.59
C GLU A 127 20.14 10.57 21.57
N ARG A 128 21.44 10.34 21.81
CA ARG A 128 22.51 10.72 20.87
C ARG A 128 22.45 9.92 19.58
N LEU A 129 22.22 8.61 19.67
CA LEU A 129 22.04 7.75 18.51
C LEU A 129 20.83 8.22 17.69
N ASN A 130 19.68 8.41 18.33
CA ASN A 130 18.47 8.91 17.68
C ASN A 130 18.72 10.26 17.01
N SER A 131 19.36 11.20 17.68
CA SER A 131 19.72 12.52 17.11
C SER A 131 20.59 12.40 15.86
N SER A 132 21.46 11.38 15.81
CA SER A 132 22.32 11.10 14.64
C SER A 132 21.57 10.41 13.50
N LEU A 133 20.55 9.61 13.83
CA LEU A 133 19.74 8.86 12.86
C LEU A 133 18.62 9.71 12.23
N LEU A 134 18.11 10.72 12.92
CA LEU A 134 17.04 11.60 12.40
C LEU A 134 17.39 12.24 11.04
N PRO A 135 18.58 12.85 10.83
CA PRO A 135 18.96 13.38 9.52
C PRO A 135 19.11 12.31 8.44
N VAL A 136 19.46 11.08 8.82
CA VAL A 136 19.57 9.93 7.90
C VAL A 136 18.18 9.51 7.44
N ALA A 137 17.23 9.39 8.37
CA ALA A 137 15.83 9.08 8.07
C ALA A 137 15.22 10.11 7.11
N ASP A 138 15.41 11.40 7.40
CA ASP A 138 14.93 12.51 6.56
C ASP A 138 15.55 12.47 5.14
N ARG A 139 16.86 12.23 5.04
CA ARG A 139 17.56 12.13 3.75
C ARG A 139 17.08 10.95 2.92
N LEU A 140 16.96 9.77 3.52
CA LEU A 140 16.47 8.57 2.82
C LEU A 140 15.00 8.75 2.41
N GLY A 141 14.17 9.30 3.29
CA GLY A 141 12.77 9.60 3.00
C GLY A 141 12.61 10.55 1.81
N ARG A 142 13.36 11.66 1.78
CA ARG A 142 13.39 12.58 0.63
C ARG A 142 13.89 11.88 -0.64
N SER A 143 15.01 11.16 -0.58
CA SER A 143 15.55 10.48 -1.77
C SER A 143 14.59 9.43 -2.33
N MET A 144 13.81 8.76 -1.49
CA MET A 144 12.80 7.80 -1.92
C MET A 144 11.59 8.50 -2.54
N ASN A 145 11.12 9.60 -1.95
CA ASN A 145 10.06 10.43 -2.54
C ASN A 145 10.47 11.00 -3.88
N ASP A 146 11.68 11.54 -4.01
CA ASP A 146 12.21 12.05 -5.29
C ASP A 146 12.28 10.94 -6.36
N ALA A 147 12.67 9.72 -5.96
CA ALA A 147 12.67 8.58 -6.86
C ALA A 147 11.25 8.19 -7.29
N MET A 148 10.28 8.20 -6.38
CA MET A 148 8.86 7.94 -6.67
C MET A 148 8.22 9.05 -7.52
N ASP A 149 8.55 10.32 -7.29
CA ASP A 149 8.07 11.46 -8.08
C ASP A 149 8.56 11.37 -9.53
N ARG A 150 9.76 10.82 -9.73
CA ARG A 150 10.34 10.51 -11.05
C ARG A 150 9.98 9.10 -11.54
N MET A 151 9.14 8.38 -10.81
CA MET A 151 8.65 7.03 -11.15
C MET A 151 9.76 5.99 -11.33
N ASN A 152 10.93 6.22 -10.74
CA ASN A 152 12.03 5.28 -10.67
C ASN A 152 11.84 4.32 -9.48
N LEU A 153 10.90 3.38 -9.63
CA LEU A 153 10.54 2.43 -8.58
C LEU A 153 11.67 1.46 -8.22
N THR A 154 12.60 1.16 -9.15
CA THR A 154 13.79 0.37 -8.85
C THR A 154 14.66 1.06 -7.80
N ARG A 155 15.00 2.34 -8.04
CA ARG A 155 15.79 3.13 -7.08
C ARG A 155 15.07 3.33 -5.75
N ALA A 156 13.75 3.56 -5.78
CA ALA A 156 12.96 3.64 -4.54
C ALA A 156 12.99 2.30 -3.78
N GLY A 157 12.95 1.18 -4.51
CA GLY A 157 13.10 -0.18 -3.97
C GLY A 157 14.46 -0.43 -3.33
N ASP A 158 15.55 0.13 -3.87
CA ASP A 158 16.89 0.03 -3.29
C ASP A 158 17.02 0.80 -1.96
N ILE A 159 16.23 1.86 -1.78
CA ILE A 159 16.21 2.69 -0.55
C ILE A 159 15.33 2.06 0.55
N LYS A 160 14.28 1.32 0.16
CA LYS A 160 13.29 0.72 1.07
C LYS A 160 13.91 -0.03 2.26
N PRO A 161 14.90 -0.94 2.09
CA PRO A 161 15.50 -1.66 3.21
C PRO A 161 16.14 -0.76 4.27
N GLY A 162 16.73 0.37 3.85
CA GLY A 162 17.32 1.34 4.77
C GLY A 162 16.28 2.02 5.66
N LEU A 163 15.14 2.41 5.08
CA LEU A 163 14.01 2.95 5.85
C LEU A 163 13.37 1.90 6.77
N GLU A 164 13.21 0.66 6.31
CA GLU A 164 12.71 -0.44 7.15
C GLU A 164 13.64 -0.76 8.33
N TYR A 165 14.95 -0.66 8.12
CA TYR A 165 15.95 -0.86 9.16
C TYR A 165 15.88 0.23 10.23
N LEU A 166 15.69 1.49 9.83
CA LEU A 166 15.57 2.62 10.77
C LEU A 166 14.41 2.46 11.77
N LYS A 167 13.36 1.72 11.41
CA LYS A 167 12.23 1.42 12.30
C LYS A 167 12.57 0.49 13.47
N ARG A 168 13.77 -0.10 13.49
CA ARG A 168 14.24 -0.95 14.60
C ARG A 168 14.82 -0.13 15.76
N PHE A 169 15.08 1.15 15.53
CA PHE A 169 15.53 2.08 16.57
C PHE A 169 14.34 2.76 17.22
N ASP A 170 14.57 3.30 18.41
CA ASP A 170 13.57 4.02 19.21
C ASP A 170 13.39 5.46 18.71
N LEU A 171 13.11 5.62 17.41
CA LEU A 171 12.91 6.94 16.80
C LEU A 171 11.59 7.56 17.26
N PRO A 172 11.49 8.90 17.28
CA PRO A 172 10.24 9.59 17.58
C PRO A 172 9.09 9.09 16.70
N SER A 173 7.90 8.94 17.30
CA SER A 173 6.69 8.44 16.61
C SER A 173 6.39 9.16 15.31
N ASP A 174 6.62 10.48 15.24
CA ASP A 174 6.44 11.26 14.02
C ASP A 174 7.39 10.84 12.90
N THR A 175 8.64 10.53 13.24
CA THR A 175 9.63 10.02 12.26
C THR A 175 9.22 8.64 11.77
N ILE A 176 8.80 7.74 12.67
CA ILE A 176 8.30 6.41 12.30
C ILE A 176 7.06 6.53 11.40
N ASN A 177 6.14 7.46 11.69
CA ASN A 177 4.97 7.71 10.86
C ASN A 177 5.34 8.23 9.48
N GLN A 178 6.32 9.14 9.36
CA GLN A 178 6.81 9.61 8.06
C GLN A 178 7.47 8.49 7.24
N ILE A 179 8.26 7.63 7.90
CA ILE A 179 8.83 6.45 7.26
C ILE A 179 7.71 5.54 6.74
N ASP A 180 6.73 5.20 7.59
CA ASP A 180 5.61 4.35 7.20
C ASP A 180 4.76 4.97 6.08
N LEU A 181 4.60 6.30 6.05
CA LEU A 181 3.91 6.99 4.96
C LEU A 181 4.65 6.89 3.62
N THR A 182 5.97 7.03 3.66
CA THR A 182 6.83 6.92 2.46
C THR A 182 6.84 5.49 1.95
N LEU A 183 6.93 4.51 2.85
CA LEU A 183 6.81 3.08 2.51
C LEU A 183 5.42 2.73 1.98
N ALA A 184 4.36 3.28 2.56
CA ALA A 184 2.98 3.07 2.09
C ALA A 184 2.79 3.64 0.67
N ARG A 185 3.29 4.86 0.43
CA ARG A 185 3.27 5.47 -0.91
C ARG A 185 3.99 4.59 -1.94
N PHE A 186 5.17 4.07 -1.59
CA PHE A 186 5.90 3.15 -2.45
C PHE A 186 5.11 1.87 -2.70
N ALA A 187 4.56 1.26 -1.65
CA ALA A 187 3.72 0.07 -1.78
C ALA A 187 2.52 0.33 -2.71
N PHE A 188 1.86 1.49 -2.58
CA PHE A 188 0.77 1.88 -3.47
C PHE A 188 1.22 1.98 -4.94
N LEU A 189 2.36 2.62 -5.21
CA LEU A 189 2.91 2.77 -6.56
C LEU A 189 3.42 1.44 -7.14
N ASP A 190 3.96 0.56 -6.30
CA ASP A 190 4.33 -0.82 -6.63
C ASP A 190 3.13 -1.77 -6.66
N LEU A 191 1.91 -1.24 -6.51
CA LEU A 191 0.63 -1.96 -6.54
C LEU A 191 0.53 -3.06 -5.46
N ASP A 192 1.30 -2.92 -4.40
CA ASP A 192 1.24 -3.71 -3.18
C ASP A 192 0.20 -3.15 -2.20
N TYR A 193 -1.06 -3.13 -2.62
CA TYR A 193 -2.14 -2.49 -1.87
C TYR A 193 -2.35 -3.08 -0.47
N GLU A 194 -2.02 -4.35 -0.26
CA GLU A 194 -2.07 -4.98 1.06
C GLU A 194 -1.05 -4.36 2.01
N HIS A 195 0.19 -4.22 1.57
CA HIS A 195 1.23 -3.57 2.38
C HIS A 195 0.97 -2.07 2.59
N ASP A 196 0.47 -1.36 1.57
CA ASP A 196 0.01 0.03 1.70
C ASP A 196 -1.09 0.16 2.77
N PHE A 197 -2.11 -0.71 2.71
CA PHE A 197 -3.20 -0.73 3.68
C PHE A 197 -2.70 -1.01 5.11
N GLU A 198 -1.85 -2.03 5.29
CA GLU A 198 -1.27 -2.37 6.59
C GLU A 198 -0.48 -1.21 7.21
N LEU A 199 0.36 -0.54 6.40
CA LEU A 199 1.18 0.57 6.88
C LEU A 199 0.31 1.76 7.28
N ARG A 200 -0.69 2.13 6.46
CA ARG A 200 -1.62 3.22 6.79
C ARG A 200 -2.46 2.88 8.02
N GLN A 201 -2.88 1.62 8.16
CA GLN A 201 -3.63 1.16 9.32
C GLN A 201 -2.77 1.27 10.59
N LYS A 202 -1.49 0.88 10.54
CA LYS A 202 -0.54 1.07 11.66
C LYS A 202 -0.41 2.54 12.05
N ILE A 203 -0.28 3.45 11.08
CA ILE A 203 -0.23 4.89 11.33
C ILE A 203 -1.51 5.35 12.04
N LEU A 204 -2.69 5.01 11.49
CA LEU A 204 -3.97 5.39 12.09
C LEU A 204 -4.10 4.89 13.54
N TRP A 205 -3.71 3.63 13.81
CA TRP A 205 -3.75 3.07 15.16
C TRP A 205 -2.84 3.81 16.14
N ARG A 206 -1.63 4.21 15.72
CA ARG A 206 -0.73 5.01 16.58
C ARG A 206 -1.35 6.35 16.95
N TYR A 207 -2.01 7.02 16.01
CA TYR A 207 -2.72 8.28 16.31
C TYR A 207 -3.90 8.05 17.26
N LEU A 208 -4.70 6.99 17.06
CA LEU A 208 -5.85 6.68 17.92
C LEU A 208 -5.43 6.30 19.36
N ILE A 209 -4.34 5.55 19.54
CA ILE A 209 -3.89 5.06 20.85
C ILE A 209 -3.02 6.09 21.59
N GLY A 210 -2.29 6.94 20.86
CA GLY A 210 -1.31 7.89 21.41
C GLY A 210 -1.86 9.02 22.29
N GLY A 211 -3.16 9.04 22.61
CA GLY A 211 -3.74 9.85 23.69
C GLY A 211 -3.76 11.38 23.50
N GLY A 212 -3.26 11.92 22.39
CA GLY A 212 -3.14 13.38 22.19
C GLY A 212 -3.23 13.85 20.73
N SER A 213 -3.70 13.02 19.80
CA SER A 213 -3.76 13.40 18.39
C SER A 213 -4.84 14.44 18.10
N ASP A 214 -4.51 15.48 17.34
CA ASP A 214 -5.50 16.33 16.68
C ASP A 214 -6.51 15.44 15.93
N PRO A 215 -7.81 15.47 16.27
CA PRO A 215 -8.85 14.71 15.58
C PRO A 215 -8.86 14.90 14.06
N ARG A 216 -8.34 16.03 13.56
CA ARG A 216 -8.16 16.28 12.12
C ARG A 216 -7.09 15.41 11.49
N GLU A 217 -6.00 15.13 12.20
CA GLU A 217 -4.97 14.20 11.72
C GLU A 217 -5.51 12.77 11.69
N VAL A 218 -6.32 12.36 12.69
CA VAL A 218 -7.03 11.07 12.66
C VAL A 218 -7.89 10.96 11.39
N LEU A 219 -8.69 11.98 11.07
CA LEU A 219 -9.50 12.01 9.86
C LEU A 219 -8.68 11.93 8.57
N LYS A 220 -7.55 12.64 8.51
CA LYS A 220 -6.62 12.61 7.36
C LYS A 220 -6.04 11.22 7.13
N TYR A 221 -5.59 10.52 8.18
CA TYR A 221 -5.08 9.16 8.05
C TYR A 221 -6.19 8.14 7.78
N ALA A 222 -7.36 8.30 8.41
CA ALA A 222 -8.52 7.47 8.14
C ALA A 222 -8.95 7.56 6.68
N PHE A 223 -8.97 8.75 6.09
CA PHE A 223 -9.23 8.91 4.65
C PHE A 223 -8.26 8.04 3.83
N ALA A 224 -6.97 8.06 4.15
CA ALA A 224 -5.97 7.30 3.41
C ALA A 224 -6.18 5.78 3.56
N VAL A 225 -6.46 5.28 4.77
CA VAL A 225 -6.73 3.85 5.00
C VAL A 225 -7.99 3.40 4.27
N VAL A 226 -9.07 4.18 4.38
CA VAL A 226 -10.36 3.87 3.73
C VAL A 226 -10.21 3.89 2.21
N HIS A 227 -9.42 4.81 1.66
CA HIS A 227 -9.09 4.84 0.23
C HIS A 227 -8.29 3.60 -0.21
N SER A 228 -7.29 3.17 0.56
CA SER A 228 -6.57 1.92 0.27
C SER A 228 -7.49 0.69 0.39
N GLY A 229 -8.35 0.65 1.41
CA GLY A 229 -9.36 -0.40 1.58
C GLY A 229 -10.34 -0.46 0.41
N TYR A 230 -10.74 0.70 -0.13
CA TYR A 230 -11.52 0.80 -1.36
C TYR A 230 -10.77 0.16 -2.54
N GLY A 231 -9.50 0.53 -2.77
CA GLY A 231 -8.68 -0.02 -3.85
C GLY A 231 -8.42 -1.53 -3.75
N MET A 232 -8.46 -2.10 -2.54
CA MET A 232 -8.35 -3.54 -2.30
C MET A 232 -9.67 -4.31 -2.43
N GLY A 233 -10.80 -3.64 -2.65
CA GLY A 233 -12.11 -4.28 -2.62
C GLY A 233 -12.64 -4.61 -1.21
N ARG A 234 -11.98 -4.13 -0.15
CA ARG A 234 -12.37 -4.34 1.27
C ARG A 234 -13.43 -3.33 1.71
N HIS A 235 -14.47 -3.14 0.91
CA HIS A 235 -15.43 -2.03 1.05
C HIS A 235 -16.19 -2.06 2.39
N ALA A 236 -16.63 -3.23 2.85
CA ALA A 236 -17.37 -3.36 4.12
C ALA A 236 -16.52 -2.93 5.33
N GLU A 237 -15.25 -3.34 5.36
CA GLU A 237 -14.31 -2.95 6.41
C GLU A 237 -13.95 -1.46 6.31
N ALA A 238 -13.75 -0.95 5.10
CA ALA A 238 -13.49 0.46 4.87
C ALA A 238 -14.65 1.34 5.35
N VAL A 239 -15.91 0.95 5.12
CA VAL A 239 -17.10 1.63 5.66
C VAL A 239 -17.14 1.54 7.19
N MET A 240 -16.93 0.37 7.77
CA MET A 240 -16.92 0.20 9.23
C MET A 240 -15.87 1.09 9.90
N MET A 241 -14.67 1.17 9.31
CA MET A 241 -13.60 2.04 9.80
C MET A 241 -13.97 3.52 9.68
N ALA A 242 -14.52 3.93 8.52
CA ALA A 242 -14.98 5.30 8.32
C ALA A 242 -16.06 5.69 9.34
N ASP A 243 -17.05 4.82 9.58
CA ASP A 243 -18.12 5.02 10.56
C ASP A 243 -17.54 5.19 11.98
N GLY A 244 -16.64 4.30 12.39
CA GLY A 244 -15.99 4.37 13.70
C GLY A 244 -15.19 5.67 13.89
N VAL A 245 -14.40 6.07 12.90
CA VAL A 245 -13.63 7.32 12.97
C VAL A 245 -14.54 8.54 12.97
N LEU A 246 -15.54 8.61 12.09
CA LEU A 246 -16.48 9.74 12.04
C LEU A 246 -17.24 9.92 13.36
N ALA A 247 -17.57 8.81 14.05
CA ALA A 247 -18.17 8.83 15.38
C ALA A 247 -17.18 9.30 16.46
N ALA A 248 -15.94 8.79 16.45
CA ALA A 248 -14.90 9.15 17.40
C ALA A 248 -14.47 10.62 17.27
N THR A 249 -14.44 11.17 16.05
CA THR A 249 -14.04 12.56 15.77
C THR A 249 -15.25 13.49 15.61
N ARG A 250 -16.38 13.21 16.27
CA ARG A 250 -17.62 14.03 16.20
C ARG A 250 -17.44 15.48 16.63
N ILE A 251 -16.39 15.77 17.40
CA ILE A 251 -16.05 17.13 17.82
C ILE A 251 -15.50 17.99 16.69
N VAL A 252 -15.04 17.37 15.59
CA VAL A 252 -14.58 18.09 14.40
C VAL A 252 -15.80 18.60 13.63
N PRO A 253 -15.86 19.90 13.28
CA PRO A 253 -17.00 20.46 12.57
C PRO A 253 -17.35 19.72 11.26
N GLU A 254 -18.63 19.63 10.93
CA GLU A 254 -19.13 18.98 9.70
C GLU A 254 -18.59 19.60 8.40
N ARG A 255 -18.14 20.86 8.45
CA ARG A 255 -17.52 21.57 7.32
C ARG A 255 -16.01 21.34 7.20
N ASP A 256 -15.40 20.62 8.13
CA ASP A 256 -13.96 20.34 8.06
C ASP A 256 -13.65 19.47 6.82
N LYS A 257 -12.66 19.91 6.04
CA LYS A 257 -12.29 19.26 4.78
C LYS A 257 -11.90 17.79 4.95
N HIS A 258 -11.27 17.42 6.06
CA HIS A 258 -10.84 16.03 6.29
C HIS A 258 -12.04 15.13 6.61
N ARG A 259 -13.01 15.67 7.35
CA ARG A 259 -14.28 14.99 7.61
C ARG A 259 -15.08 14.78 6.32
N LEU A 260 -15.22 15.83 5.51
CA LEU A 260 -15.89 15.75 4.21
C LEU A 260 -15.22 14.74 3.27
N ARG A 261 -13.88 14.72 3.20
CA ARG A 261 -13.14 13.76 2.39
C ARG A 261 -13.36 12.31 2.83
N LEU A 262 -13.35 12.05 4.15
CA LEU A 262 -13.63 10.71 4.68
C LEU A 262 -15.05 10.24 4.32
N ARG A 263 -16.04 11.13 4.44
CA ARG A 263 -17.43 10.89 4.03
C ARG A 263 -17.56 10.57 2.53
N ILE A 264 -16.81 11.26 1.68
CA ILE A 264 -16.81 11.02 0.23
C ILE A 264 -16.21 9.66 -0.12
N VAL A 265 -15.05 9.28 0.43
CA VAL A 265 -14.45 7.97 0.14
C VAL A 265 -15.26 6.80 0.74
N ARG A 266 -15.90 7.03 1.89
CA ARG A 266 -16.91 6.13 2.44
C ARG A 266 -18.08 5.94 1.47
N SER A 267 -18.57 7.02 0.87
CA SER A 267 -19.63 6.97 -0.14
C SER A 267 -19.23 6.13 -1.35
N SER A 268 -17.98 6.23 -1.82
CA SER A 268 -17.47 5.32 -2.87
C SER A 268 -17.60 3.86 -2.45
N CYS A 269 -17.21 3.51 -1.22
CA CYS A 269 -17.36 2.15 -0.71
C CYS A 269 -18.84 1.73 -0.61
N LEU A 270 -19.75 2.65 -0.24
CA LEU A 270 -21.19 2.37 -0.20
C LEU A 270 -21.76 2.07 -1.59
N VAL A 271 -21.30 2.76 -2.63
CA VAL A 271 -21.66 2.44 -4.02
C VAL A 271 -21.24 1.02 -4.37
N GLU A 272 -20.02 0.62 -4.04
CA GLU A 272 -19.50 -0.75 -4.31
C GLU A 272 -20.22 -1.82 -3.47
N LEU A 273 -20.83 -1.45 -2.35
CA LEU A 273 -21.70 -2.33 -1.55
C LEU A 273 -23.17 -2.33 -2.01
N GLY A 274 -23.52 -1.59 -3.07
CA GLY A 274 -24.89 -1.46 -3.58
C GLY A 274 -25.79 -0.56 -2.72
N ARG A 275 -25.25 0.15 -1.73
CA ARG A 275 -25.96 1.11 -0.86
C ARG A 275 -26.01 2.51 -1.52
N VAL A 276 -26.42 2.53 -2.78
CA VAL A 276 -26.32 3.72 -3.66
C VAL A 276 -27.12 4.91 -3.13
N SER A 277 -28.33 4.69 -2.59
CA SER A 277 -29.16 5.79 -2.05
C SER A 277 -28.49 6.53 -0.89
N GLU A 278 -27.78 5.80 -0.02
CA GLU A 278 -27.03 6.41 1.09
C GLU A 278 -25.81 7.17 0.57
N ALA A 279 -25.09 6.60 -0.39
CA ALA A 279 -23.96 7.26 -1.04
C ALA A 279 -24.36 8.58 -1.71
N ILE A 280 -25.50 8.63 -2.40
CA ILE A 280 -26.00 9.88 -3.01
C ILE A 280 -26.29 10.92 -1.94
N ALA A 281 -27.02 10.55 -0.89
CA ALA A 281 -27.37 11.49 0.18
C ALA A 281 -26.11 12.10 0.79
N GLU A 282 -25.08 11.29 1.02
CA GLU A 282 -23.81 11.73 1.57
C GLU A 282 -23.00 12.59 0.58
N LEU A 283 -22.87 12.18 -0.68
CA LEU A 283 -22.15 12.94 -1.71
C LEU A 283 -22.82 14.29 -2.00
N SER A 284 -24.17 14.31 -2.08
CA SER A 284 -24.95 15.51 -2.35
C SER A 284 -24.87 16.53 -1.20
N ASP A 285 -24.62 16.06 0.02
CA ASP A 285 -24.37 16.91 1.19
C ASP A 285 -22.89 17.35 1.29
N ALA A 286 -21.94 16.44 1.04
CA ALA A 286 -20.53 16.66 1.32
C ALA A 286 -19.79 17.39 0.19
N VAL A 287 -20.01 17.02 -1.07
CA VAL A 287 -19.26 17.56 -2.22
C VAL A 287 -19.47 19.08 -2.36
N PRO A 288 -20.68 19.65 -2.28
CA PRO A 288 -20.88 21.09 -2.40
C PRO A 288 -20.19 21.92 -1.31
N ARG A 289 -19.88 21.31 -0.16
CA ARG A 289 -19.24 21.97 0.99
C ARG A 289 -17.71 21.96 0.94
N LEU A 290 -17.13 21.24 -0.01
CA LEU A 290 -15.68 21.23 -0.20
C LEU A 290 -15.18 22.57 -0.78
N PRO A 291 -13.94 22.96 -0.44
CA PRO A 291 -13.21 24.01 -1.16
C PRO A 291 -13.19 23.74 -2.67
N ASP A 292 -13.21 24.79 -3.48
CA ASP A 292 -13.34 24.70 -4.95
C ASP A 292 -12.31 23.75 -5.59
N ASP A 293 -11.05 23.83 -5.17
CA ASP A 293 -9.94 23.01 -5.65
C ASP A 293 -10.12 21.51 -5.37
N MET A 294 -10.86 21.18 -4.30
CA MET A 294 -11.18 19.80 -3.92
C MET A 294 -12.51 19.35 -4.50
N ARG A 295 -13.55 20.20 -4.45
CA ARG A 295 -14.90 19.93 -4.94
C ARG A 295 -14.86 19.43 -6.38
N ASN A 296 -14.05 20.09 -7.21
CA ASN A 296 -13.88 19.73 -8.62
C ASN A 296 -13.34 18.31 -8.83
N ARG A 297 -12.54 17.77 -7.90
CA ARG A 297 -12.01 16.40 -7.99
C ARG A 297 -13.03 15.31 -7.64
N PHE A 298 -14.14 15.70 -7.02
CA PHE A 298 -15.17 14.76 -6.55
C PHE A 298 -16.51 14.92 -7.30
N TRP A 299 -16.64 15.90 -8.20
CA TRP A 299 -17.83 16.06 -9.03
C TRP A 299 -18.04 14.87 -9.97
N GLY A 300 -16.99 14.38 -10.64
CA GLY A 300 -17.09 13.19 -11.50
C GLY A 300 -17.62 11.97 -10.74
N LEU A 301 -17.16 11.76 -9.50
CA LEU A 301 -17.65 10.70 -8.62
C LEU A 301 -19.13 10.87 -8.25
N HIS A 302 -19.54 12.08 -7.89
CA HIS A 302 -20.93 12.38 -7.54
C HIS A 302 -21.87 12.16 -8.72
N ILE A 303 -21.51 12.71 -9.89
CA ILE A 303 -22.30 12.57 -11.12
C ILE A 303 -22.38 11.10 -11.54
N ARG A 304 -21.25 10.36 -11.53
CA ARG A 304 -21.25 8.90 -11.76
C ARG A 304 -22.22 8.18 -10.81
N THR A 305 -22.23 8.57 -9.54
CA THR A 305 -23.11 7.95 -8.54
C THR A 305 -24.59 8.27 -8.80
N LEU A 306 -24.92 9.48 -9.25
CA LEU A 306 -26.28 9.86 -9.67
C LEU A 306 -26.74 9.02 -10.87
N VAL A 307 -25.86 8.76 -11.83
CA VAL A 307 -26.14 7.85 -12.97
C VAL A 307 -26.39 6.43 -12.49
N LEU A 308 -25.51 5.87 -11.66
CA LEU A 308 -25.68 4.50 -11.12
C LEU A 308 -26.98 4.36 -10.32
N ALA A 309 -27.43 5.47 -9.73
CA ALA A 309 -28.70 5.59 -9.05
C ALA A 309 -29.90 5.91 -9.95
N GLY A 310 -29.71 6.08 -11.27
CA GLY A 310 -30.77 6.41 -12.22
C GLY A 310 -31.43 7.75 -11.92
N SER A 311 -30.72 8.63 -11.22
CA SER A 311 -31.14 10.00 -10.94
C SER A 311 -30.64 10.98 -12.00
N MET A 312 -29.79 10.51 -12.92
CA MET A 312 -29.28 11.29 -14.04
C MET A 312 -29.05 10.38 -15.24
N GLU A 313 -29.41 10.87 -16.43
CA GLU A 313 -29.14 10.21 -17.71
C GLU A 313 -27.65 10.29 -18.07
N ILE A 314 -27.14 9.29 -18.80
CA ILE A 314 -25.71 9.17 -19.10
C ILE A 314 -25.21 10.28 -20.01
N ALA A 315 -25.91 10.61 -21.09
CA ALA A 315 -25.45 11.64 -22.03
C ALA A 315 -25.33 13.04 -21.39
N PRO A 316 -26.32 13.54 -20.60
CA PRO A 316 -26.15 14.77 -19.83
C PRO A 316 -25.03 14.67 -18.79
N ALA A 317 -24.93 13.57 -18.06
CA ALA A 317 -23.87 13.36 -17.06
C ALA A 317 -22.48 13.46 -17.68
N PHE A 318 -22.28 12.81 -18.82
CA PHE A 318 -21.04 12.82 -19.58
C PHE A 318 -20.66 14.25 -20.00
N SER A 319 -21.60 15.03 -20.53
CA SER A 319 -21.35 16.40 -20.97
C SER A 319 -21.02 17.34 -19.80
N VAL A 320 -21.66 17.16 -18.64
CA VAL A 320 -21.35 17.95 -17.43
C VAL A 320 -19.92 17.65 -16.96
N ILE A 321 -19.55 16.36 -16.86
CA ILE A 321 -18.20 15.95 -16.46
C ILE A 321 -17.15 16.48 -17.46
N GLU A 322 -17.40 16.33 -18.76
CA GLU A 322 -16.51 16.82 -19.81
C GLU A 322 -16.28 18.33 -19.74
N GLY A 323 -17.31 19.10 -19.37
CA GLY A 323 -17.24 20.56 -19.23
C GLY A 323 -16.33 21.04 -18.09
N TYR A 324 -16.12 20.23 -17.05
CA TYR A 324 -15.20 20.57 -15.97
C TYR A 324 -13.72 20.38 -16.33
N ALA A 325 -13.41 19.49 -17.28
CA ALA A 325 -12.09 19.29 -17.86
C ALA A 325 -10.94 18.95 -16.88
N TYR A 326 -11.23 18.28 -15.75
CA TYR A 326 -10.17 17.82 -14.84
C TYR A 326 -9.59 16.46 -15.25
N PRO A 327 -8.27 16.27 -15.19
CA PRO A 327 -7.64 14.99 -15.56
C PRO A 327 -8.17 13.79 -14.76
N GLN A 328 -8.67 13.99 -13.53
CA GLN A 328 -9.16 12.91 -12.65
C GLN A 328 -10.56 12.41 -13.04
N ASP A 329 -11.28 13.16 -13.88
CA ASP A 329 -12.64 12.83 -14.31
C ASP A 329 -12.67 11.79 -15.44
N ASP A 330 -11.51 11.47 -16.03
CA ASP A 330 -11.35 10.45 -17.06
C ASP A 330 -11.96 9.11 -16.64
N THR A 331 -11.74 8.72 -15.38
CA THR A 331 -12.24 7.48 -14.80
C THR A 331 -13.76 7.45 -14.75
N ALA A 332 -14.41 8.58 -14.46
CA ALA A 332 -15.86 8.70 -14.49
C ALA A 332 -16.38 8.62 -15.94
N LEU A 333 -15.76 9.34 -16.88
CA LEU A 333 -16.14 9.31 -18.29
C LEU A 333 -15.99 7.92 -18.92
N PHE A 334 -14.86 7.24 -18.69
CA PHE A 334 -14.67 5.86 -19.13
C PHE A 334 -15.70 4.93 -18.50
N SER A 335 -15.96 5.05 -17.18
CA SER A 335 -17.00 4.25 -16.53
C SER A 335 -18.38 4.43 -17.19
N LEU A 336 -18.75 5.66 -17.53
CA LEU A 336 -20.03 5.96 -18.19
C LEU A 336 -20.07 5.43 -19.63
N ALA A 337 -19.01 5.62 -20.41
CA ALA A 337 -18.89 5.06 -21.75
C ALA A 337 -18.95 3.52 -21.72
N PHE A 338 -18.37 2.92 -20.68
CA PHE A 338 -18.38 1.48 -20.46
C PHE A 338 -19.78 0.94 -20.12
N LEU A 339 -20.55 1.65 -19.32
CA LEU A 339 -21.92 1.23 -18.99
C LEU A 339 -22.83 1.16 -20.22
N GLU A 340 -22.73 2.12 -21.13
CA GLU A 340 -23.55 2.15 -22.35
C GLU A 340 -23.01 1.27 -23.48
N SER A 341 -21.74 0.82 -23.40
CA SER A 341 -21.05 0.23 -24.55
C SER A 341 -21.12 1.12 -25.81
N ASP A 342 -21.16 2.44 -25.63
CA ASP A 342 -21.33 3.42 -26.70
C ASP A 342 -19.96 3.87 -27.24
N LYS A 343 -19.73 3.58 -28.53
CA LYS A 343 -18.49 3.91 -29.24
C LYS A 343 -18.21 5.41 -29.31
N SER A 344 -19.24 6.24 -29.48
CA SER A 344 -19.13 7.71 -29.53
C SER A 344 -18.72 8.27 -28.17
N LEU A 345 -19.34 7.81 -27.08
CA LEU A 345 -18.95 8.20 -25.72
C LEU A 345 -17.52 7.76 -25.41
N LEU A 346 -17.13 6.57 -25.84
CA LEU A 346 -15.78 6.07 -25.64
C LEU A 346 -14.73 6.89 -26.41
N GLN A 347 -15.02 7.27 -27.66
CA GLN A 347 -14.17 8.17 -28.44
C GLN A 347 -14.03 9.54 -27.77
N ARG A 348 -15.12 10.09 -27.19
CA ARG A 348 -15.06 11.34 -26.43
C ARG A 348 -14.21 11.19 -25.16
N ALA A 349 -14.34 10.09 -24.42
CA ALA A 349 -13.53 9.82 -23.23
C ALA A 349 -12.03 9.72 -23.57
N LEU A 350 -11.68 9.05 -24.68
CA LEU A 350 -10.30 8.97 -25.17
C LEU A 350 -9.74 10.35 -25.52
N LYS A 351 -10.48 11.16 -26.29
CA LYS A 351 -10.10 12.54 -26.63
C LYS A 351 -9.94 13.42 -25.39
N PHE A 352 -10.82 13.24 -24.40
CA PHE A 352 -10.74 13.95 -23.12
C PHE A 352 -9.44 13.61 -22.39
N ALA A 353 -9.11 12.32 -22.27
CA ALA A 353 -7.89 11.87 -21.62
C ALA A 353 -6.63 12.42 -22.31
N GLU A 354 -6.60 12.41 -23.64
CA GLU A 354 -5.53 13.00 -24.45
C GLU A 354 -5.37 14.51 -24.18
N ARG A 355 -6.49 15.26 -24.20
CA ARG A 355 -6.50 16.70 -23.98
C ARG A 355 -6.03 17.09 -22.57
N THR A 356 -6.40 16.31 -21.56
CA THR A 356 -6.11 16.60 -20.15
C THR A 356 -4.75 16.08 -19.69
N GLY A 357 -3.99 15.39 -20.57
CA GLY A 357 -2.71 14.79 -20.22
C GLY A 357 -2.83 13.57 -19.30
N ALA A 358 -4.04 12.99 -19.16
CA ALA A 358 -4.29 11.76 -18.41
C ALA A 358 -3.67 10.51 -19.09
N VAL A 359 -3.07 10.67 -20.28
CA VAL A 359 -2.37 9.63 -21.06
C VAL A 359 -0.92 9.41 -20.58
N HIS A 360 -0.55 9.88 -19.38
CA HIS A 360 0.81 9.69 -18.87
C HIS A 360 1.05 8.20 -18.59
N PRO A 361 2.14 7.59 -19.12
CA PRO A 361 2.48 6.17 -18.88
C PRO A 361 2.74 5.82 -17.41
N ASP A 362 2.75 6.82 -16.53
CA ASP A 362 3.27 6.72 -15.16
C ASP A 362 2.22 6.95 -14.06
N THR A 363 0.92 7.03 -14.39
CA THR A 363 -0.15 7.03 -13.38
C THR A 363 -0.94 5.72 -13.43
N THR A 364 -2.01 5.58 -12.64
CA THR A 364 -3.04 4.53 -12.82
C THR A 364 -4.06 4.89 -13.90
N GLN A 365 -3.98 6.08 -14.49
CA GLN A 365 -4.80 6.54 -15.64
C GLN A 365 -4.44 5.93 -17.02
N PRO A 366 -3.19 5.54 -17.36
CA PRO A 366 -2.89 4.87 -18.62
C PRO A 366 -3.60 3.53 -18.74
N THR A 367 -4.01 2.88 -17.64
CA THR A 367 -4.85 1.66 -17.73
C THR A 367 -6.26 1.95 -18.23
N ASN A 368 -6.88 3.08 -17.86
CA ASN A 368 -8.23 3.41 -18.35
C ASN A 368 -8.20 3.82 -19.83
N TRP A 369 -7.21 4.64 -20.22
CA TRP A 369 -7.02 5.01 -21.62
C TRP A 369 -6.67 3.80 -22.49
N LEU A 370 -5.71 2.97 -22.08
CA LEU A 370 -5.36 1.74 -22.80
C LEU A 370 -6.56 0.78 -22.86
N HIS A 371 -7.32 0.66 -21.77
CA HIS A 371 -8.53 -0.15 -21.75
C HIS A 371 -9.55 0.38 -22.77
N GLY A 372 -9.78 1.69 -22.80
CA GLY A 372 -10.65 2.33 -23.79
C GLY A 372 -10.18 2.12 -25.22
N GLN A 373 -8.86 2.18 -25.49
CA GLN A 373 -8.33 1.88 -26.82
C GLN A 373 -8.54 0.42 -27.22
N CYS A 374 -8.31 -0.52 -26.31
CA CYS A 374 -8.56 -1.94 -26.56
C CYS A 374 -10.05 -2.19 -26.80
N TRP A 375 -10.93 -1.54 -26.03
CA TRP A 375 -12.37 -1.63 -26.22
C TRP A 375 -12.83 -1.07 -27.58
N MET A 376 -12.30 0.08 -27.99
CA MET A 376 -12.52 0.63 -29.33
C MET A 376 -12.11 -0.37 -30.42
N GLN A 377 -10.89 -0.93 -30.31
CA GLN A 377 -10.39 -1.93 -31.24
C GLN A 377 -11.26 -3.20 -31.28
N ALA A 378 -11.80 -3.62 -30.12
CA ALA A 378 -12.75 -4.72 -30.05
C ALA A 378 -14.09 -4.37 -30.72
N MET A 379 -14.62 -3.15 -30.51
CA MET A 379 -15.82 -2.65 -31.18
C MET A 379 -15.65 -2.51 -32.70
N ASP A 380 -14.42 -2.33 -33.17
CA ASP A 380 -14.05 -2.33 -34.59
C ASP A 380 -13.91 -3.75 -35.19
N GLY A 381 -14.18 -4.79 -34.40
CA GLY A 381 -14.16 -6.19 -34.83
C GLY A 381 -12.83 -6.92 -34.59
N ASP A 382 -11.82 -6.27 -33.98
CA ASP A 382 -10.53 -6.88 -33.67
C ASP A 382 -10.34 -7.12 -32.16
N ALA A 383 -11.25 -7.91 -31.56
CA ALA A 383 -11.14 -8.26 -30.15
C ALA A 383 -9.88 -9.09 -29.82
N ARG A 384 -9.39 -9.91 -30.76
CA ARG A 384 -8.16 -10.70 -30.53
C ARG A 384 -6.94 -9.80 -30.46
N GLY A 385 -6.81 -8.84 -31.38
CA GLY A 385 -5.74 -7.85 -31.37
C GLY A 385 -5.82 -6.95 -30.12
N ALA A 386 -7.02 -6.56 -29.71
CA ALA A 386 -7.24 -5.80 -28.49
C ALA A 386 -6.78 -6.56 -27.23
N VAL A 387 -7.17 -7.83 -27.08
CA VAL A 387 -6.72 -8.69 -25.97
C VAL A 387 -5.20 -8.84 -25.99
N LYS A 388 -4.61 -9.09 -27.16
CA LYS A 388 -3.15 -9.22 -27.29
C LYS A 388 -2.43 -7.94 -26.89
N ARG A 389 -2.92 -6.77 -27.32
CA ARG A 389 -2.38 -5.46 -26.95
C ARG A 389 -2.47 -5.22 -25.45
N TRP A 390 -3.63 -5.51 -24.86
CA TRP A 390 -3.87 -5.39 -23.43
C TRP A 390 -2.91 -6.28 -22.62
N LEU A 391 -2.79 -7.56 -22.99
CA LEU A 391 -1.88 -8.50 -22.31
C LEU A 391 -0.42 -8.08 -22.45
N ALA A 392 0.04 -7.69 -23.64
CA ALA A 392 1.42 -7.27 -23.86
C ALA A 392 1.82 -6.04 -23.02
N ALA A 393 0.90 -5.08 -22.88
CA ALA A 393 1.12 -3.90 -22.04
C ALA A 393 1.20 -4.24 -20.55
N VAL A 394 0.57 -5.34 -20.11
CA VAL A 394 0.51 -5.70 -18.69
C VAL A 394 1.54 -6.76 -18.30
N GLU A 395 1.98 -7.64 -19.21
CA GLU A 395 3.06 -8.60 -18.97
C GLU A 395 4.41 -7.93 -18.65
N GLY A 396 4.64 -6.71 -19.14
CA GLY A 396 5.83 -5.91 -18.82
C GLY A 396 5.83 -5.29 -17.42
N ALA A 397 4.69 -5.23 -16.75
CA ALA A 397 4.60 -4.78 -15.36
C ALA A 397 4.77 -6.00 -14.44
N ARG A 398 5.62 -5.94 -13.40
CA ARG A 398 5.69 -7.00 -12.39
C ARG A 398 4.32 -7.11 -11.69
N VAL A 399 3.51 -8.08 -12.06
CA VAL A 399 2.09 -8.11 -11.65
C VAL A 399 1.80 -9.15 -10.55
N LYS A 400 1.40 -8.66 -9.37
CA LYS A 400 0.85 -9.45 -8.25
C LYS A 400 -0.58 -9.99 -8.53
N ARG A 401 -1.01 -10.93 -7.70
CA ARG A 401 -2.21 -11.80 -7.84
C ARG A 401 -3.53 -11.07 -8.13
N THR A 402 -3.77 -9.90 -7.53
CA THR A 402 -5.00 -9.09 -7.69
C THR A 402 -5.19 -8.56 -9.11
N ARG A 403 -4.10 -8.23 -9.81
CA ARG A 403 -4.16 -7.70 -11.17
C ARG A 403 -4.33 -8.83 -12.20
N LYS A 404 -3.95 -10.09 -11.91
CA LYS A 404 -4.37 -11.24 -12.74
C LYS A 404 -5.89 -11.38 -12.84
N ALA A 405 -6.61 -11.05 -11.76
CA ALA A 405 -8.07 -11.14 -11.76
C ALA A 405 -8.73 -10.03 -12.59
N ALA A 406 -8.26 -8.79 -12.43
CA ALA A 406 -8.70 -7.67 -13.28
C ALA A 406 -8.38 -7.90 -14.76
N LEU A 407 -7.23 -8.51 -15.08
CA LEU A 407 -6.83 -8.84 -16.45
C LEU A 407 -7.73 -9.91 -17.09
N ALA A 408 -8.03 -10.97 -16.34
CA ALA A 408 -8.96 -12.00 -16.81
C ALA A 408 -10.35 -11.41 -17.09
N PHE A 409 -10.78 -10.44 -16.30
CA PHE A 409 -12.06 -9.78 -16.48
C PHE A 409 -12.11 -8.87 -17.72
N ILE A 410 -11.05 -8.09 -17.96
CA ILE A 410 -10.94 -7.24 -19.15
C ILE A 410 -10.84 -8.09 -20.42
N GLU A 411 -10.14 -9.24 -20.37
CA GLU A 411 -10.15 -10.23 -21.47
C GLU A 411 -11.58 -10.68 -21.80
N ILE A 412 -12.38 -11.02 -20.78
CA ILE A 412 -13.78 -11.44 -20.95
C ILE A 412 -14.62 -10.32 -21.58
N GLU A 413 -14.46 -9.08 -21.14
CA GLU A 413 -15.17 -7.92 -21.69
C GLU A 413 -14.82 -7.67 -23.17
N LEU A 414 -13.54 -7.68 -23.52
CA LEU A 414 -13.07 -7.48 -24.90
C LEU A 414 -13.61 -8.56 -25.84
N LEU A 415 -13.59 -9.82 -25.40
CA LEU A 415 -14.16 -10.94 -26.16
C LEU A 415 -15.66 -10.78 -26.37
N ARG A 416 -16.40 -10.30 -25.37
CA ARG A 416 -17.84 -10.02 -25.48
C ARG A 416 -18.12 -8.91 -26.48
N VAL A 417 -17.44 -7.78 -26.34
CA VAL A 417 -17.64 -6.60 -27.20
C VAL A 417 -17.31 -6.91 -28.66
N GLY A 418 -16.32 -7.77 -28.92
CA GLY A 418 -16.04 -8.28 -30.27
C GLY A 418 -16.95 -9.43 -30.74
N GLY A 419 -18.07 -9.71 -30.06
CA GLY A 419 -19.05 -10.72 -30.49
C GLY A 419 -18.66 -12.18 -30.22
N ASN A 420 -17.58 -12.45 -29.48
CA ASN A 420 -17.12 -13.81 -29.16
C ASN A 420 -17.66 -14.29 -27.80
N GLU A 421 -19.00 -14.34 -27.68
CA GLU A 421 -19.68 -14.68 -26.42
C GLU A 421 -19.30 -16.06 -25.87
N LYS A 422 -19.12 -17.05 -26.76
CA LYS A 422 -18.78 -18.42 -26.35
C LYS A 422 -17.45 -18.47 -25.59
N LEU A 423 -16.44 -17.79 -26.11
CA LEU A 423 -15.13 -17.75 -25.46
C LEU A 423 -15.15 -16.86 -24.21
N ALA A 424 -15.88 -15.74 -24.24
CA ALA A 424 -16.07 -14.88 -23.06
C ALA A 424 -16.70 -15.66 -21.89
N ARG A 425 -17.76 -16.44 -22.15
CA ARG A 425 -18.41 -17.31 -21.13
C ARG A 425 -17.48 -18.41 -20.64
N ALA A 426 -16.66 -19.02 -21.51
CA ALA A 426 -15.69 -20.03 -21.11
C ALA A 426 -14.60 -19.44 -20.20
N ARG A 427 -14.07 -18.25 -20.54
CA ARG A 427 -13.09 -17.52 -19.73
C ARG A 427 -13.66 -17.07 -18.40
N LEU A 428 -14.91 -16.60 -18.37
CA LEU A 428 -15.60 -16.24 -17.14
C LEU A 428 -15.78 -17.45 -16.21
N ARG A 429 -16.12 -18.62 -16.75
CA ARG A 429 -16.17 -19.87 -15.98
C ARG A 429 -14.82 -20.26 -15.40
N GLN A 430 -13.77 -20.23 -16.23
CA GLN A 430 -12.41 -20.52 -15.80
C GLN A 430 -11.95 -19.56 -14.69
N PHE A 431 -12.22 -18.27 -14.88
CA PHE A 431 -11.94 -17.21 -13.92
C PHE A 431 -12.65 -17.47 -12.59
N TRP A 432 -13.95 -17.76 -12.63
CA TRP A 432 -14.76 -18.01 -11.45
C TRP A 432 -14.26 -19.22 -10.65
N ASN A 433 -14.00 -20.34 -11.33
CA ASN A 433 -13.49 -21.57 -10.69
C ASN A 433 -12.11 -21.36 -10.05
N ALA A 434 -11.29 -20.45 -10.58
CA ALA A 434 -9.97 -20.14 -10.03
C ALA A 434 -10.00 -19.17 -8.83
N HIS A 435 -11.13 -18.49 -8.56
CA HIS A 435 -11.22 -17.41 -7.57
C HIS A 435 -12.37 -17.60 -6.56
N GLU A 436 -12.75 -18.86 -6.30
CA GLU A 436 -13.93 -19.28 -5.52
C GLU A 436 -14.04 -18.68 -4.10
N HIS A 437 -12.95 -18.10 -3.56
CA HIS A 437 -12.86 -17.58 -2.18
C HIS A 437 -12.22 -16.18 -2.03
N GLY A 438 -12.31 -15.28 -3.00
CA GLY A 438 -11.77 -13.93 -2.78
C GLY A 438 -11.72 -13.01 -3.99
N LEU A 439 -12.84 -12.80 -4.66
CA LEU A 439 -12.92 -11.75 -5.68
C LEU A 439 -13.00 -10.37 -5.01
N PRO A 440 -12.17 -9.40 -5.44
CA PRO A 440 -12.38 -7.98 -5.16
C PRO A 440 -13.79 -7.55 -5.59
N GLY A 441 -14.47 -6.74 -4.76
CA GLY A 441 -15.90 -6.40 -4.91
C GLY A 441 -16.26 -5.71 -6.23
N ASP A 442 -15.31 -5.02 -6.85
CA ASP A 442 -15.42 -4.36 -8.16
C ASP A 442 -15.61 -5.36 -9.31
N ILE A 443 -14.95 -6.52 -9.27
CA ILE A 443 -15.10 -7.57 -10.28
C ILE A 443 -16.45 -8.27 -10.13
N PHE A 444 -16.91 -8.47 -8.90
CA PHE A 444 -18.23 -9.03 -8.62
C PHE A 444 -19.36 -8.07 -9.03
N GLN A 445 -19.24 -6.77 -8.72
CA GLN A 445 -20.20 -5.75 -9.16
C GLN A 445 -20.25 -5.61 -10.68
N ARG A 446 -19.09 -5.58 -11.36
CA ARG A 446 -19.08 -5.54 -12.82
C ARG A 446 -19.71 -6.80 -13.41
N ALA A 447 -19.36 -7.99 -12.93
CA ALA A 447 -19.98 -9.25 -13.38
C ALA A 447 -21.51 -9.26 -13.17
N VAL A 448 -22.02 -8.66 -12.09
CA VAL A 448 -23.45 -8.52 -11.80
C VAL A 448 -24.12 -7.45 -12.68
N MET A 449 -23.47 -6.32 -12.93
CA MET A 449 -23.96 -5.32 -13.89
C MET A 449 -24.04 -5.91 -15.31
N TYR A 450 -23.03 -6.67 -15.75
CA TYR A 450 -23.03 -7.30 -17.08
C TYR A 450 -24.07 -8.41 -17.25
N ARG A 451 -24.54 -9.05 -16.16
CA ARG A 451 -25.64 -10.02 -16.24
C ARG A 451 -26.95 -9.36 -16.69
N GLU A 452 -27.22 -8.12 -16.26
CA GLU A 452 -28.42 -7.37 -16.64
C GLU A 452 -28.30 -6.78 -18.05
N THR A 453 -27.10 -6.31 -18.45
CA THR A 453 -26.84 -5.82 -19.81
C THR A 453 -26.95 -6.92 -20.89
N LEU A 454 -26.75 -8.19 -20.50
CA LEU A 454 -26.85 -9.34 -21.39
C LEU A 454 -28.30 -9.83 -21.64
N ARG A 455 -29.31 -9.22 -21.01
CA ARG A 455 -30.72 -9.56 -21.25
C ARG A 455 -31.67 -8.38 -21.00
N LEU A 456 -31.68 -7.31 -21.80
CA LEU A 456 -32.91 -6.50 -21.95
C LEU A 456 -33.03 -5.86 -23.34
N GLU A 457 -34.15 -6.18 -23.99
CA GLU A 457 -34.74 -5.40 -25.07
C GLU A 457 -35.12 -3.98 -24.61
N PRO A 458 -35.28 -3.00 -25.53
CA PRO A 458 -35.16 -1.57 -25.24
C PRO A 458 -36.34 -0.90 -24.50
N ALA A 459 -37.32 -1.64 -23.99
CA ALA A 459 -38.53 -1.05 -23.45
C ALA A 459 -38.75 -1.51 -22.01
N ASN A 460 -38.21 -0.75 -21.03
CA ASN A 460 -38.87 -0.39 -19.76
C ASN A 460 -37.84 0.11 -18.73
N VAL A 461 -37.73 1.44 -18.61
CA VAL A 461 -37.00 2.17 -17.55
C VAL A 461 -37.47 1.76 -16.13
N THR A 462 -38.64 1.12 -16.01
CA THR A 462 -39.20 0.61 -14.75
C THR A 462 -38.55 -0.69 -14.25
N LEU A 463 -37.80 -1.42 -15.09
CA LEU A 463 -37.13 -2.67 -14.68
C LEU A 463 -35.83 -2.42 -13.89
N HIS A 464 -35.13 -1.32 -14.15
CA HIS A 464 -33.96 -0.89 -13.36
C HIS A 464 -34.30 -0.63 -11.88
N ALA A 465 -35.51 -0.16 -11.58
CA ALA A 465 -35.99 -0.02 -10.21
C ALA A 465 -36.27 -1.39 -9.54
N ARG A 466 -36.70 -2.40 -10.31
CA ARG A 466 -36.91 -3.78 -9.83
C ARG A 466 -35.60 -4.55 -9.67
N ALA A 467 -34.63 -4.36 -10.56
CA ALA A 467 -33.27 -4.88 -10.44
C ALA A 467 -32.58 -4.36 -9.17
N ARG A 468 -32.85 -3.10 -8.77
CA ARG A 468 -32.37 -2.51 -7.50
C ARG A 468 -33.01 -3.09 -6.24
N VAL A 469 -34.29 -3.45 -6.27
CA VAL A 469 -34.96 -4.17 -5.16
C VAL A 469 -34.52 -5.64 -5.12
N TRP A 470 -34.23 -6.23 -6.28
CA TRP A 470 -33.71 -7.58 -6.43
C TRP A 470 -32.24 -7.72 -5.97
N LEU A 471 -31.38 -6.74 -6.26
CA LEU A 471 -30.00 -6.61 -5.76
C LEU A 471 -29.93 -6.59 -4.22
N ARG A 472 -30.91 -5.97 -3.55
CA ARG A 472 -31.03 -5.99 -2.07
C ARG A 472 -31.38 -7.37 -1.51
N ARG A 473 -32.01 -8.25 -2.30
CA ARG A 473 -32.43 -9.61 -1.89
C ARG A 473 -31.41 -10.69 -2.30
N MET A 474 -30.53 -10.41 -3.26
CA MET A 474 -29.72 -11.40 -3.98
C MET A 474 -28.23 -11.49 -3.60
N VAL A 475 -27.70 -10.70 -2.66
CA VAL A 475 -26.30 -10.91 -2.22
C VAL A 475 -26.10 -12.30 -1.57
N ARG A 476 -27.16 -12.97 -1.12
CA ARG A 476 -27.14 -14.39 -0.69
C ARG A 476 -27.74 -15.40 -1.69
N GLN A 477 -28.68 -14.99 -2.56
CA GLN A 477 -29.36 -15.88 -3.52
C GLN A 477 -28.77 -15.83 -4.95
N GLY A 478 -28.06 -14.76 -5.31
CA GLY A 478 -27.47 -14.52 -6.62
C GLY A 478 -26.31 -15.46 -6.92
N TYR A 479 -25.58 -15.89 -5.88
CA TYR A 479 -24.55 -16.94 -5.98
C TYR A 479 -25.13 -18.27 -6.50
N VAL A 480 -26.31 -18.68 -6.00
CA VAL A 480 -26.97 -19.94 -6.39
C VAL A 480 -27.54 -19.84 -7.81
N TYR A 481 -28.19 -18.72 -8.15
CA TYR A 481 -28.78 -18.54 -9.48
C TYR A 481 -27.74 -18.37 -10.59
N PHE A 482 -26.63 -17.67 -10.31
CA PHE A 482 -25.52 -17.49 -11.25
C PHE A 482 -24.72 -18.78 -11.46
N ARG A 483 -24.50 -19.56 -10.38
CA ARG A 483 -23.94 -20.92 -10.46
C ARG A 483 -24.81 -21.85 -11.33
N ASN A 484 -26.13 -21.76 -11.22
CA ASN A 484 -27.04 -22.55 -12.04
C ASN A 484 -27.01 -22.13 -13.52
N TRP A 485 -26.86 -20.84 -13.82
CA TRP A 485 -26.68 -20.36 -15.19
C TRP A 485 -25.35 -20.82 -15.82
N LEU A 486 -24.26 -20.88 -15.04
CA LEU A 486 -22.99 -21.45 -15.52
C LEU A 486 -23.09 -22.97 -15.82
N ALA A 487 -24.08 -23.64 -15.23
CA ALA A 487 -24.35 -25.07 -15.39
C ALA A 487 -25.28 -25.40 -16.58
N GLU A 488 -25.89 -24.40 -17.23
CA GLU A 488 -26.67 -24.62 -18.45
C GLU A 488 -25.73 -24.98 -19.63
N PRO A 489 -26.06 -26.03 -20.43
CA PRO A 489 -25.34 -26.31 -21.66
C PRO A 489 -25.48 -25.13 -22.63
N ALA A 490 -24.40 -24.75 -23.28
CA ALA A 490 -24.46 -23.78 -24.37
C ALA A 490 -25.01 -24.48 -25.61
N GLU A 491 -26.27 -24.21 -25.95
CA GLU A 491 -26.82 -24.51 -27.29
C GLU A 491 -26.07 -23.72 -28.37
#